data_AF-A0A4U2Z1D6-F1
#
_entry.id   AF-A0A4U2Z1D6-F1
#
_cell.length_a   1.000
_cell.length_b   1.000
_cell.length_c   1.000
_cell.angle_alpha   90.00
_cell.angle_beta   90.00
_cell.angle_gamma   90.00
#
_symmetry.space_group_name_H-M   'P 1'
#
loop_
_entity.id
_entity.type
_entity.pdbx_description
1 polymer ?
#
loop_
_entity_poly.entity_id
_entity_poly.type
_entity_poly.pdbx_seq_one_letter_code
_entity_poly.pdbx_strand_id
1 'polypeptide(L)'
;MIKLTIEQAATARGIQSQKELRAVVLEKTGVDLRPATISDMYRNNKTQINRDHLETIMLALGTTDFNEVLTIEGNKKDDGQ
;
A
#
# COMPACT_ATOMS: atom_id res chain seq x y z
N MET A 1 9.97 12.71 3.92
CA MET A 1 9.84 11.34 4.42
C MET A 1 8.79 10.63 3.56
N ILE A 2 9.09 9.45 3.01
CA ILE A 2 8.10 8.70 2.22
C ILE A 2 7.22 7.90 3.18
N LYS A 3 5.91 7.92 2.95
CA LYS A 3 4.90 7.18 3.73
C LYS A 3 3.99 6.45 2.75
N LEU A 4 3.78 5.16 2.96
CA LEU A 4 2.80 4.37 2.21
C LEU A 4 1.37 4.75 2.62
N THR A 5 0.50 4.81 1.63
CA THR A 5 -0.95 5.05 1.79
C THR A 5 -1.77 3.84 1.33
N ILE A 6 -1.20 2.65 1.50
CA ILE A 6 -1.80 1.39 1.06
C ILE A 6 -3.16 1.15 1.72
N GLU A 7 -3.32 1.49 2.99
CA GLU A 7 -4.62 1.44 3.68
C GLU A 7 -5.68 2.28 2.98
N GLN A 8 -5.36 3.55 2.67
CA GLN A 8 -6.30 4.44 1.98
C GLN A 8 -6.62 3.91 0.58
N ALA A 9 -5.59 3.49 -0.17
CA ALA A 9 -5.73 2.94 -1.52
C ALA A 9 -6.58 1.65 -1.55
N ALA A 10 -6.41 0.78 -0.56
CA ALA A 10 -7.16 -0.46 -0.40
C ALA A 10 -8.62 -0.18 0.01
N THR A 11 -8.83 0.73 0.97
CA THR A 11 -10.17 1.12 1.43
C THR A 11 -10.99 1.75 0.31
N ALA A 12 -10.37 2.60 -0.52
CA ALA A 12 -11.01 3.17 -1.71
C ALA A 12 -11.49 2.12 -2.73
N ARG A 13 -10.96 0.89 -2.64
CA ARG A 13 -11.31 -0.26 -3.48
C ARG A 13 -12.16 -1.30 -2.74
N GLY A 14 -12.69 -0.95 -1.57
CA GLY A 14 -13.56 -1.82 -0.77
C GLY A 14 -12.83 -2.88 0.05
N ILE A 15 -11.50 -2.82 0.16
CA ILE A 15 -10.70 -3.74 0.97
C ILE A 15 -10.53 -3.11 2.35
N GLN A 16 -11.13 -3.70 3.38
CA GLN A 16 -11.21 -3.10 4.72
C GLN A 16 -10.25 -3.70 5.73
N SER A 17 -9.54 -4.77 5.37
CA SER A 17 -8.61 -5.43 6.30
C SER A 17 -7.33 -5.90 5.63
N GLN A 18 -6.28 -6.04 6.44
CA GLN A 18 -5.00 -6.65 6.00
C GLN A 18 -5.20 -8.09 5.51
N LYS A 19 -6.14 -8.83 6.11
CA LYS A 19 -6.47 -10.19 5.72
C LYS A 19 -7.08 -10.23 4.32
N GLU A 20 -8.01 -9.33 4.04
CA GLU A 20 -8.61 -9.18 2.71
C GLU A 20 -7.57 -8.74 1.69
N LEU A 21 -6.74 -7.74 2.01
CA LEU A 21 -5.68 -7.29 1.11
C LEU A 21 -4.75 -8.45 0.73
N ARG A 22 -4.34 -9.28 1.70
CA ARG A 22 -3.53 -10.46 1.43
C ARG A 22 -4.23 -11.44 0.49
N ALA A 23 -5.53 -11.69 0.71
CA ALA A 23 -6.31 -12.57 -0.15
C ALA A 23 -6.38 -12.04 -1.58
N VAL A 24 -6.65 -10.75 -1.76
CA VAL A 24 -6.70 -10.08 -3.07
C VAL A 24 -5.33 -10.11 -3.76
N VAL A 25 -4.24 -9.90 -3.02
CA VAL A 25 -2.88 -10.01 -3.55
C VAL A 25 -2.63 -11.42 -4.09
N LEU A 26 -2.91 -12.45 -3.30
CA LEU A 26 -2.73 -13.83 -3.72
C LEU A 26 -3.60 -14.17 -4.94
N GLU A 27 -4.87 -13.78 -4.93
CA GLU A 27 -5.82 -14.05 -6.00
C GLU A 27 -5.41 -13.41 -7.33
N LYS A 28 -4.98 -12.14 -7.31
CA LYS A 28 -4.70 -11.38 -8.53
C LYS A 28 -3.28 -11.51 -9.05
N THR A 29 -2.31 -11.81 -8.18
CA THR A 29 -0.89 -11.84 -8.55
C THR A 29 -0.28 -13.24 -8.46
N GLY A 30 -0.95 -14.18 -7.78
CA GLY A 30 -0.38 -15.49 -7.46
C GLY A 30 0.72 -15.46 -6.39
N VAL A 31 1.04 -14.28 -5.84
CA VAL A 31 2.10 -14.11 -4.84
C VAL A 31 1.51 -14.18 -3.43
N ASP A 32 2.02 -15.11 -2.61
CA ASP A 32 1.68 -15.15 -1.20
C ASP A 32 2.63 -14.28 -0.37
N LEU A 33 2.20 -13.05 -0.07
CA LEU A 33 2.91 -12.19 0.88
C LEU A 33 2.64 -12.65 2.32
N ARG A 34 3.71 -12.75 3.11
CA ARG A 34 3.63 -13.09 4.53
C ARG A 34 2.74 -12.07 5.27
N PRO A 35 1.96 -12.50 6.28
CA PRO A 35 1.13 -11.59 7.06
C PRO A 35 1.91 -10.42 7.67
N ALA A 36 3.15 -10.68 8.14
CA ALA A 36 4.03 -9.64 8.66
C ALA A 36 4.38 -8.59 7.60
N THR A 37 4.68 -9.02 6.37
CA THR A 37 4.98 -8.12 5.25
C THR A 37 3.78 -7.24 4.91
N ILE A 38 2.57 -7.80 4.85
CA ILE A 38 1.36 -7.03 4.61
C ILE A 38 1.16 -6.01 5.74
N SER A 39 1.28 -6.43 7.00
CA SER A 39 1.13 -5.52 8.14
C SER A 39 2.14 -4.38 8.12
N ASP A 40 3.40 -4.68 7.81
CA ASP A 40 4.49 -3.70 7.73
C ASP A 40 4.22 -2.64 6.64
N MET A 41 3.81 -3.08 5.44
CA MET A 41 3.50 -2.21 4.32
C MET A 41 2.22 -1.40 4.57
N TYR A 42 1.20 -2.03 5.15
CA TYR A 42 -0.09 -1.41 5.43
C TYR A 42 0.00 -0.34 6.53
N ARG A 43 0.86 -0.52 7.54
CA ARG A 43 0.98 0.36 8.71
C ARG A 43 2.15 1.33 8.67
N ASN A 44 2.99 1.31 7.63
CA ASN A 44 4.21 2.15 7.56
C ASN A 44 5.25 1.86 8.65
N ASN A 45 5.34 0.62 9.12
CA ASN A 45 6.21 0.29 10.25
C ASN A 45 7.71 0.28 9.91
N LYS A 46 8.08 0.46 8.63
CA LYS A 46 9.48 0.44 8.17
C LYS A 46 9.89 1.73 7.48
N THR A 47 11.13 2.11 7.71
CA THR A 47 11.81 3.23 7.05
C THR A 47 12.28 2.89 5.63
N GLN A 48 12.34 1.60 5.30
CA GLN A 48 12.69 1.08 3.98
C GLN A 48 11.49 0.37 3.38
N ILE A 49 11.18 0.70 2.14
CA ILE A 49 10.09 0.11 1.37
C ILE A 49 10.71 -0.89 0.40
N ASN A 50 10.25 -2.15 0.46
CA ASN A 50 10.63 -3.14 -0.54
C ASN A 50 9.80 -2.88 -1.81
N ARG A 51 10.47 -2.59 -2.92
CA ARG A 51 9.85 -2.25 -4.20
C ARG A 51 8.99 -3.38 -4.76
N ASP A 52 9.49 -4.62 -4.74
CA ASP A 52 8.78 -5.78 -5.31
C ASP A 52 7.47 -6.04 -4.55
N HIS A 53 7.49 -5.89 -3.22
CA HIS A 53 6.27 -5.99 -2.41
C HIS A 53 5.29 -4.86 -2.73
N LEU A 54 5.79 -3.63 -2.93
CA LEU A 54 4.94 -2.49 -3.29
C LEU A 54 4.29 -2.71 -4.66
N GLU A 55 5.07 -3.09 -5.67
CA GLU A 55 4.58 -3.37 -7.02
C GLU A 55 3.55 -4.52 -7.00
N THR A 56 3.80 -5.58 -6.23
CA THR A 56 2.84 -6.67 -6.04
C THR A 56 1.51 -6.17 -5.48
N ILE A 57 1.55 -5.31 -4.46
CA ILE A 57 0.34 -4.71 -3.87
C ILE A 57 -0.35 -3.78 -4.89
N MET A 58 0.40 -2.97 -5.63
CA MET A 58 -0.15 -2.09 -6.66
C MET A 58 -0.87 -2.87 -7.77
N LEU A 59 -0.27 -3.97 -8.25
CA LEU A 59 -0.88 -4.88 -9.21
C LEU A 59 -2.19 -5.47 -8.67
N ALA A 60 -2.22 -5.90 -7.40
CA ALA A 60 -3.44 -6.40 -6.77
C ALA A 60 -4.53 -5.32 -6.64
N LEU A 61 -4.13 -4.08 -6.34
CA LEU A 61 -5.02 -2.93 -6.32
C LEU A 61 -5.41 -2.45 -7.73
N GLY A 62 -4.76 -2.96 -8.78
CA GLY A 62 -5.01 -2.55 -10.16
C GLY A 62 -4.59 -1.10 -10.43
N THR A 63 -3.53 -0.62 -9.76
CA THR A 63 -2.93 0.69 -10.03
C THR A 63 -1.50 0.54 -10.54
N THR A 64 -1.09 1.50 -11.35
CA THR A 64 0.31 1.68 -11.78
C THR A 64 0.87 3.01 -11.28
N ASP A 65 0.06 3.83 -10.62
CA ASP A 65 0.46 5.12 -10.08
C ASP A 65 0.93 4.95 -8.63
N PHE A 66 2.23 5.17 -8.42
CA PHE A 66 2.83 5.13 -7.10
C PHE A 66 2.18 6.13 -6.13
N ASN A 67 1.73 7.29 -6.62
CA ASN A 67 1.14 8.33 -5.77
C ASN A 67 -0.19 7.91 -5.12
N GLU A 68 -0.83 6.84 -5.59
CA GLU A 68 -2.00 6.29 -4.93
C GLU A 68 -1.64 5.51 -3.65
N VAL A 69 -0.46 4.88 -3.64
CA VAL A 69 -0.03 3.98 -2.56
C VAL A 69 1.13 4.53 -1.74
N LEU A 70 1.66 5.71 -2.08
CA LEU A 70 2.65 6.43 -1.30
C LEU A 70 2.47 7.94 -1.40
N THR A 71 2.89 8.63 -0.34
CA THR A 71 2.96 10.09 -0.24
C THR A 71 4.31 10.52 0.33
N ILE A 72 4.68 11.78 0.10
CA ILE A 72 5.91 12.38 0.61
C ILE A 72 5.54 13.39 1.69
N GLU A 73 5.67 13.00 2.96
CA GLU A 73 5.57 13.91 4.10
C GLU A 73 6.81 14.80 4.14
N GLY A 74 6.68 16.06 3.73
CA GLY A 74 7.80 17.00 3.64
C GLY A 74 7.55 18.18 2.72
N ASN A 75 6.49 18.15 1.92
CA ASN A 75 6.00 19.32 1.22
C ASN A 75 4.52 19.50 1.55
N LYS A 76 4.22 19.95 2.78
CA LYS A 76 2.97 20.68 2.99
C LYS A 76 3.04 21.89 2.07
N LYS A 77 2.37 21.84 0.92
CA LYS A 77 1.65 23.04 0.53
C LYS A 77 0.51 23.12 1.53
N ASP A 78 0.64 24.10 2.41
CA ASP A 78 -0.47 24.62 3.20
C ASP A 78 -1.46 25.20 2.19
N ASP A 79 -2.25 24.33 1.54
CA ASP A 79 -3.44 24.76 0.82
C ASP A 79 -4.49 24.95 1.90
N GLY A 80 -4.49 26.16 2.46
CA GLY A 80 -5.33 26.57 3.57
C GLY A 80 -6.80 26.28 3.32
N GLN A 81 -7.46 25.84 4.39
CA GLN A 81 -8.89 26.02 4.64
C GLN A 81 -9.07 26.43 6.10
#